data_AF-A0A839AGC0-F1
#
_entry.id   AF-A0A839AGC0-F1
#
_cell.length_a   1.000
_cell.length_b   1.000
_cell.length_c   1.000
_cell.angle_alpha   90.00
_cell.angle_beta   90.00
_cell.angle_gamma   90.00
#
_symmetry.space_group_name_H-M   'P 1'
#
loop_
_entity.id
_entity.type
_entity.pdbx_description
1 polymer ?
#
loop_
_entity_poly.entity_id
_entity_poly.type
_entity_poly.pdbx_seq_one_letter_code
_entity_poly.pdbx_strand_id
1 'polypeptide(L)'
;MQICMIEGATRIVGKSQGYLGLPIRDEAVSCNVNGDGTPAMVTAWQPTPAELAALNAGASVHVRILGTVPPPMMVSVGPVPSDV
;
A
#
# COMPACT_ATOMS: atom_id res chain seq x y z
N MET A 1 -4.93 7.34 5.20
CA MET A 1 -4.93 6.57 3.95
C MET A 1 -6.10 5.63 4.07
N GLN A 2 -6.91 5.49 3.03
CA GLN A 2 -8.05 4.58 3.00
C GLN A 2 -7.77 3.45 2.01
N ILE A 3 -8.08 2.21 2.38
CA ILE A 3 -7.99 1.07 1.46
C ILE A 3 -9.04 1.26 0.37
N CYS A 4 -8.64 1.11 -0.89
CA CYS A 4 -9.54 1.28 -2.03
C CYS A 4 -9.69 -0.02 -2.82
N MET A 5 -10.88 -0.21 -3.39
CA MET A 5 -11.04 -1.16 -4.48
C MET A 5 -10.25 -0.68 -5.69
N ILE A 6 -9.57 -1.60 -6.35
CA ILE A 6 -8.87 -1.35 -7.61
C ILE A 6 -9.59 -2.07 -8.75
N GLU A 7 -9.53 -1.49 -9.95
CA GLU A 7 -10.08 -2.11 -11.15
C GLU A 7 -9.38 -3.46 -11.42
N GLY A 8 -10.19 -4.49 -11.69
CA GLY A 8 -9.70 -5.84 -11.94
C GLY A 8 -9.15 -6.56 -10.71
N ALA A 9 -9.52 -6.14 -9.49
CA ALA A 9 -9.17 -6.89 -8.27
C ALA A 9 -9.57 -8.37 -8.41
N THR A 10 -8.62 -9.27 -8.15
CA THR A 10 -8.78 -10.73 -8.30
C THR A 10 -9.21 -11.39 -6.99
N ARG A 11 -8.87 -10.79 -5.84
CA ARG A 11 -9.25 -11.29 -4.51
C ARG A 11 -9.19 -10.21 -3.44
N ILE A 12 -9.78 -10.52 -2.28
CA ILE A 12 -9.68 -9.72 -1.06
C ILE A 12 -8.99 -10.56 0.01
N VAL A 13 -7.87 -10.09 0.55
CA VAL A 13 -7.05 -10.85 1.53
C VAL A 13 -7.10 -10.22 2.93
N GLY A 14 -6.66 -10.97 3.94
CA GLY A 14 -6.52 -10.50 5.32
C GLY A 14 -7.82 -10.39 6.12
N LYS A 15 -9.00 -10.35 5.48
CA LYS A 15 -10.29 -10.20 6.17
C LYS A 15 -10.57 -11.34 7.17
N SER A 16 -10.27 -12.59 6.81
CA SER A 16 -10.44 -13.76 7.70
C SER A 16 -9.49 -13.75 8.91
N GLN A 17 -8.46 -12.91 8.90
CA GLN A 17 -7.49 -12.75 9.98
C GLN A 17 -7.84 -11.57 10.92
N GLY A 18 -8.98 -10.91 10.69
CA GLY A 18 -9.44 -9.76 11.48
C GLY A 18 -9.07 -8.39 10.92
N TYR A 19 -8.45 -8.30 9.74
CA TYR A 19 -8.19 -7.03 9.05
C TYR A 19 -9.42 -6.53 8.27
N LEU A 20 -9.38 -5.26 7.82
CA LEU A 20 -10.46 -4.65 7.03
C LEU A 20 -10.70 -5.33 5.66
N GLY A 21 -9.76 -6.16 5.20
CA GLY A 21 -9.76 -6.75 3.87
C GLY A 21 -8.99 -5.86 2.90
N LEU A 22 -8.04 -6.45 2.18
CA LEU A 22 -7.21 -5.75 1.20
C LEU A 22 -7.54 -6.27 -0.20
N PRO A 23 -8.21 -5.47 -1.06
CA PRO A 23 -8.40 -5.79 -2.46
C PRO A 23 -7.05 -5.81 -3.16
N ILE A 24 -6.78 -6.89 -3.88
CA ILE A 24 -5.54 -7.05 -4.64
C ILE A 24 -5.84 -7.59 -6.02
N ARG A 25 -5.02 -7.20 -6.98
CA ARG A 25 -4.99 -7.74 -8.34
C ARG A 25 -3.64 -8.41 -8.56
N ASP A 26 -3.68 -9.66 -9.02
CA ASP A 26 -2.47 -10.32 -9.53
C ASP A 26 -2.19 -9.82 -10.94
N GLU A 27 -0.92 -9.56 -11.22
CA GLU A 27 -0.47 -9.16 -12.54
C GLU A 27 0.94 -9.69 -12.81
N ALA A 28 1.30 -9.75 -14.08
CA ALA A 28 2.66 -10.05 -14.50
C ALA A 28 3.30 -8.75 -14.97
N VAL A 29 4.44 -8.39 -14.39
CA VAL A 29 5.13 -7.12 -14.69
C VAL A 29 6.48 -7.39 -15.36
N SER A 30 6.93 -6.44 -16.18
CA SER A 30 8.31 -6.39 -16.62
C SER A 30 9.15 -5.78 -15.50
N CYS A 31 10.06 -6.57 -14.92
CA CYS A 31 10.92 -6.15 -13.82
C CYS A 31 12.38 -6.21 -14.27
N ASN A 32 13.11 -5.09 -14.16
CA ASN A 32 14.52 -5.03 -14.57
C ASN A 32 15.44 -6.02 -13.84
N VAL A 33 15.04 -6.49 -12.64
CA VAL A 33 15.83 -7.43 -11.83
C VAL A 33 15.39 -8.88 -12.04
N ASN A 34 14.08 -9.13 -12.17
CA ASN A 34 13.51 -10.48 -12.20
C ASN A 34 13.04 -10.94 -13.59
N GLY A 35 13.10 -10.06 -14.59
CA GLY A 35 12.72 -10.33 -15.98
C GLY A 35 11.25 -10.02 -16.31
N ASP A 36 10.90 -10.27 -17.57
CA ASP A 36 9.54 -10.14 -18.08
C ASP A 36 8.62 -11.22 -17.53
N GLY A 37 7.37 -10.85 -17.25
CA GLY A 37 6.36 -11.77 -16.74
C GLY A 37 6.49 -12.09 -15.26
N THR A 38 7.25 -11.29 -14.50
CA THR A 38 7.43 -11.46 -13.05
C THR A 38 6.06 -11.38 -12.35
N PRO A 39 5.64 -12.40 -11.58
CA PRO A 39 4.39 -12.34 -10.82
C PRO A 39 4.45 -11.23 -9.77
N ALA A 40 3.43 -10.38 -9.76
CA ALA A 40 3.27 -9.27 -8.85
C ALA A 40 1.83 -9.18 -8.34
N MET A 41 1.66 -8.46 -7.25
CA MET A 41 0.36 -8.13 -6.67
C MET A 41 0.30 -6.62 -6.47
N VAL A 42 -0.79 -5.99 -6.90
CA VAL A 42 -1.03 -4.56 -6.72
C VAL A 42 -2.27 -4.32 -5.86
N THR A 43 -2.22 -3.26 -5.07
CA THR A 43 -3.31 -2.75 -4.23
C THR A 43 -3.21 -1.22 -4.16
N ALA A 44 -4.23 -0.55 -3.63
CA ALA A 44 -4.22 0.91 -3.54
C ALA A 44 -4.68 1.40 -2.17
N TRP A 45 -4.02 2.48 -1.74
CA TRP A 45 -4.50 3.36 -0.69
C TRP A 45 -4.68 4.76 -1.25
N GLN A 46 -5.80 5.39 -0.93
CA GLN A 46 -6.05 6.78 -1.30
C GLN A 46 -5.89 7.69 -0.07
N PRO A 47 -5.13 8.80 -0.16
CA PRO A 47 -5.05 9.75 0.93
C PRO A 47 -6.40 10.46 1.11
N THR A 48 -6.71 10.82 2.35
CA THR A 48 -7.73 11.83 2.62
C THR A 48 -7.24 13.22 2.15
N PRO A 49 -8.12 14.23 2.00
CA PRO A 49 -7.68 15.57 1.60
C PRO A 49 -6.60 16.18 2.50
N ALA A 50 -6.70 15.98 3.82
CA ALA A 50 -5.70 16.46 4.78
C ALA A 50 -4.35 15.74 4.62
N GLU A 51 -4.39 14.43 4.40
CA GLU A 51 -3.19 13.63 4.14
C GLU A 51 -2.55 13.98 2.80
N LEU A 52 -3.35 14.25 1.77
CA LEU A 52 -2.86 14.72 0.48
C LEU A 52 -2.18 16.08 0.62
N ALA A 53 -2.74 16.99 1.41
CA ALA A 53 -2.10 18.27 1.73
C ALA A 53 -0.77 18.07 2.44
N ALA A 54 -0.68 17.13 3.40
CA ALA A 54 0.57 16.81 4.08
C ALA A 54 1.62 16.20 3.13
N LEU A 55 1.21 15.30 2.23
CA LEU A 55 2.09 14.75 1.18
C LEU A 55 2.63 15.87 0.27
N ASN A 56 1.78 16.81 -0.14
CA ASN A 56 2.19 17.98 -0.92
C ASN A 56 3.14 18.91 -0.15
N ALA A 57 3.05 18.92 1.17
CA ALA A 57 3.97 19.63 2.06
C ALA A 57 5.29 18.88 2.32
N GLY A 58 5.48 17.69 1.74
CA GLY A 58 6.71 16.91 1.85
C GLY A 58 6.66 15.76 2.87
N ALA A 59 5.50 15.46 3.45
CA ALA A 59 5.36 14.26 4.27
C ALA A 59 5.62 12.99 3.44
N SER A 60 6.24 11.99 4.06
CA SER A 60 6.50 10.69 3.46
C SER A 60 5.27 9.76 3.50
N VAL A 61 5.25 8.76 2.63
CA VAL A 61 4.38 7.59 2.82
C VAL A 61 5.14 6.56 3.65
N HIS A 62 4.56 6.12 4.76
CA HIS A 62 5.12 5.09 5.62
C HIS A 62 4.42 3.75 5.38
N VAL A 63 5.22 2.70 5.18
CA VAL A 63 4.78 1.31 5.24
C VAL A 63 5.16 0.74 6.59
N ARG A 64 4.22 0.15 7.32
CA ARG A 64 4.44 -0.49 8.61
C ARG A 64 4.17 -1.98 8.51
N ILE A 65 5.17 -2.76 8.94
CA ILE A 65 5.18 -4.22 8.92
C ILE A 65 5.07 -4.70 10.37
N LEU A 66 4.02 -5.46 10.71
CA LEU A 66 3.72 -5.84 12.10
C LEU A 66 4.32 -7.21 12.48
N GLY A 67 5.42 -7.26 13.24
CA GLY A 67 5.97 -8.52 13.78
C GLY A 67 7.43 -8.76 13.42
N THR A 68 7.89 -10.00 13.54
CA THR A 68 9.29 -10.43 13.30
C THR A 68 9.47 -11.43 12.15
N VAL A 69 8.37 -11.86 11.51
CA VAL A 69 8.29 -12.76 10.33
C VAL A 69 7.32 -12.14 9.32
N PRO A 70 7.32 -12.47 8.00
CA PRO A 70 6.62 -11.69 6.96
C PRO A 70 5.11 -11.52 7.27
N PRO A 71 4.66 -10.32 7.69
CA PRO A 71 3.35 -10.15 8.29
C PRO A 71 2.58 -8.97 7.64
N PRO A 72 1.41 -8.57 8.18
CA PRO A 72 0.54 -7.59 7.54
C PRO A 72 1.21 -6.24 7.34
N MET A 73 0.85 -5.58 6.23
CA MET A 73 1.32 -4.26 5.87
C MET A 73 0.24 -3.20 6.09
N MET A 74 0.64 -2.03 6.59
CA MET A 74 -0.19 -0.84 6.73
C MET A 74 0.50 0.35 6.06
N VAL A 75 -0.25 1.19 5.34
CA VAL A 75 0.26 2.41 4.71
C VAL A 75 -0.35 3.65 5.37
N SER A 76 0.48 4.62 5.75
CA SER A 76 0.04 5.90 6.33
C SER A 76 0.87 7.07 5.80
N VAL A 77 0.41 8.31 6.04
CA VAL A 77 1.23 9.51 5.81
C VAL A 77 2.05 9.80 7.07
N GLY A 78 3.33 10.10 6.88
CA GLY A 78 4.27 10.50 7.91
C GLY A 78 4.08 11.95 8.37
N PRO A 79 4.82 12.42 9.38
CA PRO A 79 4.83 13.83 9.72
C PRO A 79 5.40 14.65 8.56
N VAL A 80 4.89 15.87 8.37
CA VAL A 80 5.53 16.87 7.50
C VAL A 80 6.89 17.21 8.13
N PRO A 81 8.00 17.16 7.36
CA PRO A 81 9.30 17.57 7.87
C PRO A 81 9.27 19.00 8.44
N SER A 82 9.90 19.21 9.59
CA SER A 82 10.17 20.53 10.15
C SER A 82 11.63 20.92 9.88
N ASP A 83 11.90 22.20 9.58
CA ASP A 83 13.23 22.75 9.24
C ASP A 83 14.23 22.80 10.43
N VAL A 84 14.30 21.75 11.26
CA VAL A 84 15.20 21.67 12.42
C VAL A 84 16.51 20.98 12.05
#